data_AF-A0A961JW27-F1
#
_entry.id   AF-A0A961JW27-F1
#
_cell.length_a   1.000
_cell.length_b   1.000
_cell.length_c   1.000
_cell.angle_alpha   90.00
_cell.angle_beta   90.00
_cell.angle_gamma   90.00
#
_symmetry.space_group_name_H-M   'P 1'
#
loop_
_entity.id
_entity.type
_entity.pdbx_description
1 polymer ?
#
loop_
_entity_poly.entity_id
_entity_poly.type
_entity_poly.pdbx_seq_one_letter_code
_entity_poly.pdbx_strand_id
1 'polypeptide(L)'
;MGFIRVKEILDNSLEAWADAKGRRPNLDKHGPGFSWETKKDLLEAVGRGRRLIDPDLIGTQNAEKAVLIIDLRTGFGGFRMPQGGPYLPESEIDEIQQWIADGCPD
;
A
#
# COMPACT_ATOMS: atom_id res chain seq x y z
N MET A 1 4.55 8.26 13.09
CA MET A 1 5.21 7.05 12.53
C MET A 1 5.91 7.46 11.24
N GLY A 2 7.02 6.82 10.85
CA GLY A 2 7.78 7.20 9.65
C GLY A 2 7.62 6.25 8.46
N PHE A 3 8.22 6.60 7.32
CA PHE A 3 8.22 5.81 6.09
C PHE A 3 8.81 4.41 6.31
N ILE A 4 9.84 4.27 7.15
CA ILE A 4 10.47 2.97 7.43
C ILE A 4 9.44 1.93 7.93
N ARG A 5 8.50 2.35 8.79
CA ARG A 5 7.45 1.45 9.29
C ARG A 5 6.41 1.12 8.22
N VAL A 6 6.06 2.08 7.35
CA VAL A 6 5.17 1.80 6.20
C VAL A 6 5.80 0.79 5.26
N LYS A 7 7.10 0.94 4.96
CA LYS A 7 7.84 -0.04 4.16
C LYS A 7 7.81 -1.42 4.79
N GLU A 8 8.11 -1.51 6.09
CA GLU A 8 8.09 -2.77 6.83
C GLU A 8 6.72 -3.48 6.72
N ILE A 9 5.62 -2.76 6.90
CA ILE A 9 4.26 -3.32 6.78
C ILE A 9 4.02 -3.89 5.36
N LEU A 10 4.38 -3.15 4.32
CA LEU A 10 4.20 -3.58 2.93
C LEU A 10 5.10 -4.77 2.56
N ASP A 11 6.36 -4.76 3.02
CA ASP A 11 7.32 -5.85 2.82
C ASP A 11 6.82 -7.14 3.50
N ASN A 12 6.43 -7.05 4.78
CA ASN A 12 5.87 -8.18 5.54
C ASN A 12 4.62 -8.76 4.86
N SER A 13 3.79 -7.90 4.24
CA SER A 13 2.62 -8.36 3.48
C SER A 13 3.02 -9.20 2.26
N LEU A 14 4.07 -8.81 1.53
CA LEU A 14 4.59 -9.60 0.40
C LEU A 14 5.21 -10.92 0.88
N GLU A 15 5.96 -10.90 1.98
CA GLU A 15 6.58 -12.10 2.55
C GLU A 15 5.52 -13.10 3.02
N ALA A 16 4.54 -12.64 3.81
CA ALA A 16 3.44 -13.48 4.26
C ALA A 16 2.65 -14.07 3.08
N TRP A 17 2.46 -13.30 2.01
CA TRP A 17 1.87 -13.81 0.78
C TRP A 17 2.74 -14.84 0.08
N ALA A 18 4.05 -14.59 -0.01
CA ALA A 18 4.99 -15.51 -0.66
C ALA A 18 5.03 -16.86 0.05
N ASP A 19 5.06 -16.85 1.37
CA ASP A 19 5.03 -18.05 2.22
C ASP A 19 3.71 -18.80 2.03
N ALA A 20 2.57 -18.10 2.07
CA ALA A 20 1.27 -18.72 1.91
C ALA A 20 1.03 -19.33 0.52
N LYS A 21 1.65 -18.77 -0.53
CA LYS A 21 1.50 -19.26 -1.92
C LYS A 21 2.65 -20.14 -2.39
N GLY A 22 3.72 -20.30 -1.61
CA GLY A 22 4.92 -21.04 -1.98
C GLY A 22 5.66 -20.47 -3.19
N ARG A 23 5.50 -19.16 -3.48
CA ARG A 23 6.13 -18.48 -4.62
C ARG A 23 6.18 -16.96 -4.42
N ARG A 24 7.10 -16.29 -5.11
CA ARG A 24 7.16 -14.82 -5.10
C ARG A 24 5.92 -14.19 -5.77
N PRO A 25 5.43 -13.05 -5.24
CA PRO A 25 4.38 -12.27 -5.88
C PRO A 25 4.85 -11.72 -7.23
N ASN A 26 3.98 -11.75 -8.23
CA ASN A 26 4.21 -11.06 -9.50
C ASN A 26 3.60 -9.66 -9.39
N LEU A 27 4.45 -8.65 -9.44
CA LEU A 27 4.04 -7.25 -9.36
C LEU A 27 3.86 -6.61 -10.74
N ASP A 28 4.27 -7.25 -11.84
CA ASP A 28 4.26 -6.70 -13.20
C ASP A 28 2.87 -6.20 -13.64
N LYS A 29 1.81 -6.85 -13.15
CA LYS A 29 0.42 -6.48 -13.45
C LYS A 29 -0.01 -5.13 -12.84
N HIS A 30 0.77 -4.56 -11.93
CA HIS A 30 0.51 -3.22 -11.42
C HIS A 30 0.97 -2.14 -12.40
N GLY A 31 1.88 -2.46 -13.31
CA GLY A 31 2.41 -1.55 -14.32
C GLY A 31 3.77 -0.95 -13.93
N PRO A 32 4.37 -0.17 -14.83
CA PRO A 32 5.66 0.48 -14.58
C PRO A 32 5.53 1.50 -13.45
N GLY A 33 6.57 1.61 -12.62
CA GLY A 33 6.62 2.57 -11.51
C GLY A 33 5.92 2.11 -10.23
N PHE A 34 5.38 0.88 -10.18
CA PHE A 34 4.89 0.31 -8.93
C PHE A 34 6.06 -0.16 -8.06
N SER A 35 6.41 0.61 -7.05
CA SER A 35 7.47 0.31 -6.10
C SER A 35 7.26 1.09 -4.79
N TRP A 36 7.89 0.63 -3.71
CA TRP A 36 7.98 1.36 -2.45
C TRP A 36 9.37 1.18 -1.81
N GLU A 37 10.41 1.01 -2.63
CA GLU A 37 11.78 0.87 -2.10
C GLU A 37 12.22 2.14 -1.36
N THR A 38 11.85 3.31 -1.88
CA THR A 38 12.00 4.60 -1.21
C THR A 38 10.67 5.28 -0.97
N LYS A 39 10.64 6.28 -0.08
CA LYS A 39 9.44 7.11 0.15
C LYS A 39 8.96 7.75 -1.15
N LYS A 40 9.91 8.23 -1.97
CA LYS A 40 9.62 8.81 -3.26
C LYS A 40 8.94 7.79 -4.19
N ASP A 41 9.46 6.57 -4.26
CA ASP A 41 8.89 5.51 -5.10
C ASP A 41 7.44 5.23 -4.69
N LEU A 42 7.16 5.09 -3.39
CA LEU A 42 5.79 4.87 -2.90
C LEU A 42 4.86 6.04 -3.22
N LEU A 43 5.32 7.28 -3.06
CA LEU A 43 4.53 8.48 -3.35
C LEU A 43 4.26 8.65 -4.86
N GLU A 44 5.16 8.16 -5.71
CA GLU A 44 5.05 8.20 -7.17
C GLU A 44 4.39 6.93 -7.76
N ALA A 45 4.17 5.91 -6.93
CA ALA A 45 3.68 4.61 -7.37
C ALA A 45 2.31 4.67 -8.03
N VAL A 46 2.20 3.95 -9.16
CA VAL A 46 0.96 3.80 -9.91
C VAL A 46 0.63 2.31 -10.03
N GLY A 47 -0.51 1.91 -9.46
CA GLY A 47 -1.05 0.56 -9.57
C GLY A 47 -2.25 0.53 -10.51
N ARG A 48 -2.16 -0.27 -11.58
CA ARG A 48 -3.25 -0.45 -12.57
C ARG A 48 -3.78 0.88 -13.12
N GLY A 49 -2.88 1.83 -13.36
CA GLY A 49 -3.19 3.17 -13.89
C GLY A 49 -3.74 4.15 -12.86
N ARG A 50 -3.71 3.84 -11.56
CA ARG A 50 -4.13 4.74 -10.48
C ARG A 50 -2.95 5.04 -9.56
N ARG A 51 -2.75 6.31 -9.24
CA ARG A 51 -1.73 6.70 -8.27
C ARG A 51 -2.13 6.18 -6.88
N LEU A 52 -1.22 5.47 -6.21
CA LEU A 52 -1.52 4.82 -4.93
C LEU A 52 -1.82 5.84 -3.83
N ILE A 53 -1.06 6.92 -3.80
CA ILE A 53 -1.24 8.04 -2.88
C ILE A 53 -1.39 9.31 -3.72
N ASP A 54 -2.61 9.83 -3.78
CA ASP A 54 -2.89 11.11 -4.42
C ASP A 54 -2.29 12.25 -3.57
N PRO A 55 -1.44 13.13 -4.12
CA PRO A 55 -0.87 14.26 -3.40
C PRO A 55 -1.90 15.14 -2.70
N ASP A 56 -3.11 15.27 -3.25
CA ASP A 56 -4.17 16.11 -2.67
C ASP A 56 -4.77 15.51 -1.38
N LEU A 57 -4.47 14.25 -1.06
CA LEU A 57 -4.91 13.57 0.17
C LEU A 57 -3.88 13.62 1.29
N ILE A 58 -2.61 13.91 0.99
CA ILE A 58 -1.52 13.92 1.96
C ILE A 58 -1.71 15.05 2.97
N GLY A 59 -1.60 14.75 4.26
CA GLY A 59 -1.80 15.76 5.31
C GLY A 59 -3.26 16.13 5.55
N THR A 60 -4.22 15.37 4.99
CA THR A 60 -5.65 15.66 5.09
C THR A 60 -6.40 14.62 5.91
N GLN A 61 -7.60 14.98 6.36
CA GLN A 61 -8.54 14.05 7.01
C GLN A 61 -9.17 13.03 6.05
N ASN A 62 -8.86 13.08 4.75
CA ASN A 62 -9.38 12.19 3.71
C ASN A 62 -8.38 11.11 3.28
N ALA A 63 -7.33 10.87 4.07
CA ALA A 63 -6.28 9.88 3.77
C ALA A 63 -6.83 8.46 3.53
N GLU A 64 -7.98 8.12 4.10
CA GLU A 64 -8.69 6.86 3.89
C GLU A 64 -9.12 6.63 2.43
N LYS A 65 -9.21 7.69 1.63
CA LYS A 65 -9.56 7.64 0.20
C LYS A 65 -8.37 7.36 -0.70
N ALA A 66 -7.15 7.31 -0.15
CA ALA A 66 -5.98 6.95 -0.93
C ALA A 66 -6.16 5.54 -1.52
N VAL A 67 -5.77 5.38 -2.79
CA VAL A 67 -5.93 4.12 -3.53
C VAL A 67 -5.23 2.97 -2.82
N LEU A 68 -4.07 3.23 -2.20
CA LEU A 68 -3.36 2.26 -1.36
C LEU A 68 -4.26 1.74 -0.23
N ILE A 69 -4.92 2.63 0.52
CA ILE A 69 -5.78 2.23 1.64
C ILE A 69 -6.99 1.44 1.13
N ILE A 70 -7.60 1.88 0.03
CA ILE A 70 -8.72 1.16 -0.59
C ILE A 70 -8.27 -0.24 -1.02
N ASP A 71 -7.14 -0.37 -1.74
CA ASP A 71 -6.62 -1.66 -2.20
C ASP A 71 -6.35 -2.63 -1.04
N LEU A 72 -5.75 -2.14 0.05
CA LEU A 72 -5.41 -2.95 1.22
C LEU A 72 -6.61 -3.30 2.10
N ARG A 73 -7.65 -2.47 2.14
CA ARG A 73 -8.81 -2.65 3.05
C ARG A 73 -9.96 -3.39 2.38
N THR A 74 -10.35 -2.98 1.17
CA THR A 74 -11.56 -3.47 0.49
C THR A 74 -11.31 -3.98 -0.93
N GLY A 75 -10.35 -3.38 -1.64
CA GLY A 75 -10.08 -3.62 -3.04
C GLY A 75 -11.14 -3.03 -3.96
N PHE A 76 -10.76 -2.80 -5.22
CA PHE A 76 -11.71 -2.37 -6.24
C PHE A 76 -12.46 -3.57 -6.82
N GLY A 77 -13.79 -3.50 -6.82
CA GLY A 77 -14.63 -4.59 -7.31
C GLY A 77 -14.49 -5.90 -6.51
N GLY A 78 -14.07 -5.81 -5.24
CA GLY A 78 -13.83 -6.95 -4.36
C GLY A 78 -12.45 -7.59 -4.50
N PHE A 79 -11.57 -7.04 -5.35
CA PHE A 79 -10.19 -7.53 -5.51
C PHE A 79 -9.24 -6.87 -4.51
N ARG A 80 -9.34 -7.26 -3.24
CA ARG A 80 -8.46 -6.80 -2.15
C ARG A 80 -7.01 -7.26 -2.34
N MET A 81 -6.06 -6.40 -2.01
CA MET A 81 -4.63 -6.69 -2.02
C MET A 81 -4.12 -7.13 -0.62
N PRO A 82 -3.12 -8.03 -0.56
CA PRO A 82 -2.59 -8.80 -1.69
C PRO A 82 -3.62 -9.83 -2.20
N GLN A 83 -3.62 -10.10 -3.50
CA GLN A 83 -4.70 -10.87 -4.15
C GLN A 83 -4.86 -12.27 -3.53
N GLY A 84 -6.05 -12.55 -2.98
CA GLY A 84 -6.39 -13.83 -2.37
C GLY A 84 -5.72 -14.09 -1.02
N GLY A 85 -5.22 -13.03 -0.38
CA GLY A 85 -4.65 -13.03 0.97
C GLY A 85 -3.35 -13.85 1.12
N PRO A 86 -2.79 -13.90 2.34
CA PRO A 86 -3.31 -13.30 3.58
C PRO A 86 -3.38 -11.77 3.51
N TYR A 87 -4.40 -11.20 4.15
CA TYR A 87 -4.60 -9.75 4.18
C TYR A 87 -3.94 -9.14 5.41
N LEU A 88 -3.51 -7.88 5.28
CA LEU A 88 -3.01 -7.09 6.40
C LEU A 88 -4.09 -6.94 7.50
N PRO A 89 -3.69 -6.99 8.79
CA PRO A 89 -4.54 -6.60 9.90
C PRO A 89 -5.01 -5.14 9.76
N GLU A 90 -6.21 -4.85 10.25
CA GLU A 90 -6.78 -3.49 10.18
C GLU A 90 -5.88 -2.46 10.87
N SER A 91 -5.25 -2.83 11.99
CA SER A 91 -4.34 -1.93 12.73
C SER A 91 -3.14 -1.48 11.90
N GLU A 92 -2.58 -2.33 11.04
CA GLU A 92 -1.45 -1.96 10.19
C GLU A 92 -1.90 -1.11 9.00
N ILE A 93 -3.12 -1.30 8.51
CA ILE A 93 -3.72 -0.42 7.50
C ILE A 93 -3.97 0.96 8.10
N ASP A 94 -4.46 1.03 9.33
CA ASP A 94 -4.68 2.27 10.06
C ASP A 94 -3.37 3.02 10.32
N GLU A 95 -2.27 2.31 10.61
CA GLU A 95 -0.93 2.88 10.68
C GLU A 95 -0.55 3.59 9.35
N ILE A 96 -0.70 2.91 8.20
CA ILE A 96 -0.39 3.51 6.88
C ILE A 96 -1.30 4.72 6.61
N GLN A 97 -2.60 4.60 6.92
CA GLN A 97 -3.56 5.70 6.73
C GLN A 97 -3.15 6.92 7.57
N GLN A 98 -2.79 6.71 8.84
CA GLN A 98 -2.35 7.79 9.72
C GLN A 98 -1.06 8.43 9.21
N TRP A 99 -0.12 7.64 8.69
CA TRP A 99 1.10 8.19 8.09
C TRP A 99 0.82 9.10 6.88
N ILE A 100 -0.16 8.75 6.04
CA ILE A 100 -0.61 9.62 4.94
C ILE A 100 -1.27 10.90 5.50
N ALA A 101 -2.13 10.75 6.51
CA ALA A 101 -2.80 11.87 7.18
C ALA A 101 -1.83 12.82 7.90
N ASP A 102 -0.68 12.31 8.36
CA ASP A 102 0.38 13.07 9.02
C ASP A 102 1.32 13.79 8.03
N GLY A 103 1.10 13.64 6.72
CA GLY A 103 1.91 14.29 5.70
C GLY A 103 3.11 13.49 5.22
N CYS A 104 3.10 12.16 5.40
CA CYS A 104 4.16 11.24 4.98
C CYS A 104 5.57 11.58 5.53
N PRO A 105 5.73 11.72 6.86
CA PRO A 105 7.04 11.95 7.48
C PRO A 105 8.00 10.77 7.26
N ASP A 106 9.31 11.02 7.35
CA ASP A 106 10.34 9.97 7.25
C ASP A 106 10.38 9.05 8.47
#